data_AF-A0A024TCD2-F1
#
_entry.id   AF-A0A024TCD2-F1
#
_cell.length_a   1.000
_cell.length_b   1.000
_cell.length_c   1.000
_cell.angle_alpha   90.00
_cell.angle_beta   90.00
_cell.angle_gamma   90.00
#
_symmetry.space_group_name_H-M   'P 1'
#
loop_
_entity.id
_entity.type
_entity.pdbx_description
1 polymer ?
#
loop_
_entity_poly.entity_id
_entity_poly.type
_entity_poly.pdbx_seq_one_letter_code
_entity_poly.pdbx_strand_id
1 'polypeptide(L)'
;MDQLHEKSKGGRPRDPVWNEFEIVNDPQKKRLCACVWCRQEMKSEPKRMLLHLTNKCVGVDFETKQKYIARCSTEATKLPRPPKDDTASLLNVNRITQIAAPTSRKIVVAGGNFHTAFIHFVASLTGKPRPRVCFLPTAAGDRDSTIMTFYQDCASLDVEPHVQLSFVSSSKHHQSFDDVLLSMDAIVCSGGNTLNQQAIWRAQGIDIVLRKAWERGIVLGGASAGSLCWFEEGTTDGRPKELSTVKCLGFLQGSHCPHYDGEPERRTFYHKLVYSGEMKPGYACDNDAGIYFEDFSVKNILSARAEAKVYYVSVADGKLSELELPTTHYIK
;
A
#
# COMPACT_ATOMS: atom_id res chain seq x y z
N MET A 1 43.01 46.71 -16.83
CA MET A 1 41.79 46.20 -17.48
C MET A 1 42.05 44.74 -17.79
N ASP A 2 41.62 43.83 -16.91
CA ASP A 2 41.61 42.40 -17.21
C ASP A 2 40.23 41.87 -16.83
N GLN A 3 39.43 41.55 -17.86
CA GLN A 3 38.15 40.90 -17.72
C GLN A 3 38.39 39.42 -17.43
N LEU A 4 38.24 39.04 -16.16
CA LEU A 4 38.17 37.65 -15.73
C LEU A 4 36.90 37.01 -16.33
N HIS A 5 37.12 36.10 -17.28
CA HIS A 5 36.11 35.16 -17.74
C HIS A 5 35.67 34.25 -16.58
N GLU A 6 34.51 34.53 -15.99
CA GLU A 6 33.84 33.63 -15.06
C GLU A 6 33.25 32.44 -15.85
N LYS A 7 33.90 31.27 -15.75
CA LYS A 7 33.33 30.01 -16.26
C LYS A 7 32.12 29.62 -15.40
N SER A 8 30.92 29.63 -15.99
CA SER A 8 29.69 29.14 -15.36
C SER A 8 29.79 27.63 -15.06
N LYS A 9 30.09 27.30 -13.80
CA LYS A 9 30.06 25.91 -13.31
C LYS A 9 28.64 25.56 -12.84
N GLY A 10 27.79 25.07 -13.74
CA GLY A 10 26.46 24.58 -13.34
C GLY A 10 25.48 24.25 -14.45
N GLY A 11 25.90 23.54 -15.51
CA GLY A 11 24.96 23.07 -16.55
C GLY A 11 24.08 21.92 -16.04
N ARG A 12 22.80 21.89 -16.46
CA ARG A 12 21.84 20.79 -16.22
C ARG A 12 22.46 19.47 -16.73
N PRO A 13 22.65 18.44 -15.88
CA PRO A 13 23.11 17.13 -16.32
C PRO A 13 22.17 16.53 -17.37
N ARG A 14 22.69 15.75 -18.33
CA ARG A 14 21.91 15.12 -19.43
C ARG A 14 20.98 13.98 -19.00
N ASP A 15 20.73 13.80 -17.70
CA ASP A 15 19.85 12.72 -17.24
C ASP A 15 18.37 13.11 -17.45
N PRO A 16 17.55 12.30 -18.14
CA PRO A 16 16.14 12.60 -18.38
C PRO A 16 15.31 12.92 -17.13
N VAL A 17 15.71 12.44 -15.94
CA VAL A 17 15.03 12.74 -14.67
C VAL A 17 14.96 14.25 -14.41
N TRP A 18 15.92 15.01 -14.97
CA TRP A 18 15.92 16.45 -14.84
C TRP A 18 14.70 17.12 -15.44
N ASN A 19 13.97 16.50 -16.36
CA ASN A 19 12.72 17.06 -16.89
C ASN A 19 11.68 17.31 -15.79
N GLU A 20 11.77 16.57 -14.67
CA GLU A 20 10.86 16.69 -13.53
C GLU A 20 11.39 17.63 -12.42
N PHE A 21 12.50 18.34 -12.67
CA PHE A 21 13.16 19.19 -11.67
C PHE A 21 13.67 20.50 -12.24
N GLU A 22 13.59 21.54 -11.42
CA GLU A 22 14.13 22.88 -11.67
C GLU A 22 15.38 23.12 -10.82
N ILE A 23 16.33 23.90 -11.33
CA ILE A 23 17.54 24.27 -10.58
C ILE A 23 17.18 25.38 -9.60
N VAL A 24 17.59 25.23 -8.35
CA VAL A 24 17.47 26.28 -7.33
C VAL A 24 18.81 26.99 -7.23
N ASN A 25 18.83 28.27 -7.64
CA ASN A 25 20.02 29.11 -7.58
C ASN A 25 20.15 29.74 -6.19
N ASP A 26 20.80 29.03 -5.27
CA ASP A 26 21.18 29.54 -3.95
C ASP A 26 22.71 29.73 -3.90
N PRO A 27 23.23 30.97 -3.76
CA PRO A 27 24.66 31.26 -3.67
C PRO A 27 25.37 30.56 -2.50
N GLN A 28 24.64 30.22 -1.44
CA GLN A 28 25.17 29.57 -0.23
C GLN A 28 25.07 28.05 -0.29
N LYS A 29 24.15 27.49 -1.09
CA LYS A 29 23.90 26.05 -1.18
C LYS A 29 24.13 25.52 -2.60
N LYS A 30 25.35 25.04 -2.85
CA LYS A 30 25.70 24.41 -4.14
C LYS A 30 24.86 23.15 -4.37
N ARG A 31 24.30 23.01 -5.58
CA ARG A 31 23.65 21.80 -6.12
C ARG A 31 22.29 21.44 -5.47
N LEU A 32 21.36 22.39 -5.47
CA LEU A 32 19.96 22.14 -5.15
C LEU A 32 19.08 22.10 -6.40
N CYS A 33 18.03 21.30 -6.34
CA CYS A 33 16.94 21.29 -7.30
C CYS A 33 15.59 21.17 -6.58
N ALA A 34 14.53 21.67 -7.19
CA ALA A 34 13.16 21.54 -6.72
C ALA A 34 12.37 20.64 -7.66
N CYS A 35 11.57 19.73 -7.09
CA CYS A 35 10.64 18.92 -7.86
C CYS A 35 9.54 19.81 -8.46
N VAL A 36 9.28 19.71 -9.77
CA VAL A 36 8.23 20.53 -10.42
C VAL A 36 6.82 20.20 -9.92
N TRP A 37 6.64 18.97 -9.45
CA TRP A 37 5.35 18.41 -9.03
C TRP A 37 4.93 18.81 -7.62
N CYS A 38 5.85 18.80 -6.66
CA CYS A 38 5.54 19.09 -5.25
C CYS A 38 6.36 20.21 -4.63
N ARG A 39 7.23 20.87 -5.41
CA ARG A 39 8.12 21.96 -4.98
C ARG A 39 9.09 21.62 -3.86
N GLN A 40 9.23 20.34 -3.49
CA GLN A 40 10.21 19.91 -2.50
C GLN A 40 11.64 20.09 -3.03
N GLU A 41 12.45 20.82 -2.27
CA GLU A 41 13.88 21.00 -2.56
C GLU A 41 14.71 19.80 -2.09
N MET A 42 15.73 19.44 -2.87
CA MET A 42 16.71 18.42 -2.51
C MET A 42 18.05 18.63 -3.22
N LYS A 43 19.07 17.91 -2.77
CA LYS A 43 20.36 17.85 -3.46
C LYS A 43 20.15 17.30 -4.88
N SER A 44 20.76 17.95 -5.87
CA SER A 44 20.64 17.62 -7.30
C SER A 44 21.47 16.40 -7.70
N GLU A 45 21.13 15.26 -7.11
CA GLU A 45 21.71 13.95 -7.38
C GLU A 45 20.65 13.05 -8.06
N PRO A 46 20.90 12.52 -9.27
CA PRO A 46 19.91 11.77 -10.03
C PRO A 46 19.26 10.61 -9.27
N LYS A 47 20.02 9.86 -8.45
CA LYS A 47 19.47 8.79 -7.59
C LYS A 47 18.46 9.31 -6.58
N ARG A 48 18.73 10.48 -5.99
CA ARG A 48 17.87 11.10 -4.97
C ARG A 48 16.61 11.69 -5.59
N MET A 49 16.76 12.28 -6.77
CA MET A 49 15.68 12.80 -7.60
C MET A 49 14.73 11.68 -8.04
N LEU A 50 15.27 10.56 -8.55
CA LEU A 50 14.50 9.36 -8.91
C LEU A 50 13.77 8.79 -7.69
N LEU A 51 14.47 8.57 -6.57
CA LEU A 51 13.85 8.08 -5.34
C LEU A 51 12.72 9.00 -4.86
N HIS A 52 12.88 10.30 -5.02
CA HIS A 52 11.83 11.24 -4.72
C HIS A 52 10.62 11.02 -5.63
N LEU A 53 10.79 11.05 -6.96
CA LEU A 53 9.67 10.83 -7.89
C LEU A 53 8.96 9.50 -7.67
N THR A 54 9.69 8.40 -7.50
CA THR A 54 9.08 7.07 -7.43
C THR A 54 8.45 6.78 -6.06
N ASN A 55 8.99 7.32 -4.96
CA ASN A 55 8.62 6.86 -3.62
C ASN A 55 8.16 7.96 -2.66
N LYS A 56 8.45 9.25 -2.93
CA LYS A 56 8.22 10.34 -1.95
C LYS A 56 7.40 11.52 -2.48
N CYS A 57 7.37 11.73 -3.79
CA CYS A 57 6.67 12.84 -4.40
C CYS A 57 5.16 12.57 -4.35
N VAL A 58 4.43 13.47 -3.67
CA VAL A 58 2.98 13.39 -3.48
C VAL A 58 2.19 14.00 -4.64
N GLY A 59 2.84 14.81 -5.48
CA GLY A 59 2.20 15.54 -6.58
C GLY A 59 2.51 14.99 -7.97
N VAL A 60 3.41 13.99 -8.09
CA VAL A 60 3.78 13.42 -9.40
C VAL A 60 2.64 12.56 -9.92
N ASP A 61 2.29 12.73 -11.20
CA ASP A 61 1.25 11.93 -11.83
C ASP A 61 1.66 10.45 -11.97
N PHE A 62 0.66 9.59 -12.19
CA PHE A 62 0.86 8.15 -12.26
C PHE A 62 1.74 7.71 -13.44
N GLU A 63 1.56 8.28 -14.63
CA GLU A 63 2.29 7.90 -15.84
C GLU A 63 3.78 8.25 -15.72
N THR A 64 4.08 9.48 -15.28
CA THR A 64 5.42 9.97 -15.00
C THR A 64 6.08 9.12 -13.92
N LYS A 65 5.34 8.77 -12.85
CA LYS A 65 5.86 7.89 -11.79
C LYS A 65 6.22 6.49 -12.32
N GLN A 66 5.35 5.88 -13.12
CA GLN A 66 5.60 4.55 -13.71
C GLN A 66 6.79 4.55 -14.67
N LYS A 67 6.93 5.60 -15.50
CA LYS A 67 8.06 5.79 -16.41
C LYS A 67 9.42 5.68 -15.70
N TYR A 68 9.56 6.31 -14.53
CA TYR A 68 10.83 6.28 -13.79
C TYR A 68 11.00 5.03 -12.91
N ILE A 69 9.92 4.40 -12.45
CA ILE A 69 9.98 3.09 -11.79
C ILE A 69 10.55 2.03 -12.75
N ALA A 70 10.05 1.96 -13.99
CA ALA A 70 10.53 1.03 -15.01
C ALA A 70 12.03 1.23 -15.34
N ARG A 71 12.49 2.48 -15.32
CA ARG A 71 13.91 2.83 -15.53
C ARG A 71 14.82 2.35 -14.39
N CYS A 72 14.41 2.51 -13.13
CA CYS A 72 15.20 2.03 -11.98
C CYS A 72 15.40 0.51 -12.02
N SER A 73 14.40 -0.25 -12.49
CA SER A 73 14.46 -1.71 -12.63
C SER A 73 15.41 -2.19 -13.74
N THR A 74 15.61 -1.39 -14.79
CA THR A 74 16.50 -1.74 -15.92
C THR A 74 17.96 -1.36 -15.70
N GLU A 75 18.26 -0.44 -14.78
CA GLU A 75 19.64 -0.11 -14.39
C GLU A 75 20.23 -1.10 -13.38
N ALA A 76 19.38 -1.80 -12.60
CA ALA A 76 19.80 -2.80 -11.61
C ALA A 76 20.36 -4.11 -12.19
N THR A 77 20.16 -4.38 -13.48
CA THR A 77 20.60 -5.61 -14.16
C THR A 77 21.99 -5.53 -14.81
N LYS A 78 22.71 -4.42 -14.68
CA LYS A 78 24.12 -4.32 -15.13
C LYS A 78 25.07 -4.77 -14.02
N LEU A 79 25.35 -6.07 -13.93
CA LEU A 79 26.45 -6.60 -13.10
C LEU A 79 27.81 -6.07 -13.60
N PRO A 80 28.77 -5.75 -12.69
CA PRO A 80 30.15 -5.49 -13.09
C PRO A 80 30.83 -6.77 -13.59
N ARG A 81 31.76 -6.64 -14.55
CA ARG A 81 32.58 -7.77 -15.02
C ARG A 81 33.39 -8.38 -13.87
N PRO A 82 33.56 -9.71 -13.82
CA PRO A 82 34.39 -10.34 -12.81
C PRO A 82 35.87 -9.94 -13.00
N PRO A 83 36.64 -9.75 -11.92
CA PRO A 83 38.09 -9.64 -12.03
C PRO A 83 38.69 -10.99 -12.45
N LYS A 84 39.81 -10.93 -13.16
CA LYS A 84 40.57 -12.11 -13.61
C LYS A 84 41.16 -12.87 -12.42
N ASP A 85 41.22 -14.18 -12.63
CA ASP A 85 41.82 -15.24 -11.81
C ASP A 85 42.92 -14.82 -10.85
N ASP A 86 42.79 -15.27 -9.60
CA ASP A 86 43.90 -15.89 -8.87
C ASP A 86 43.34 -16.94 -7.91
N THR A 87 43.70 -18.19 -8.17
CA THR A 87 43.39 -19.38 -7.37
C THR A 87 44.28 -19.42 -6.13
N ALA A 88 43.70 -19.28 -4.93
CA ALA A 88 44.06 -20.00 -3.69
C ALA A 88 43.51 -19.29 -2.43
N SER A 89 42.33 -19.71 -1.97
CA SER A 89 42.02 -19.88 -0.53
C SER A 89 40.57 -20.38 -0.38
N LEU A 90 40.32 -21.58 -0.88
CA LEU A 90 39.17 -22.36 -0.43
C LEU A 90 39.50 -22.83 0.98
N LEU A 91 39.00 -22.11 1.97
CA LEU A 91 38.55 -22.58 3.29
C LEU A 91 38.29 -21.31 4.12
N ASN A 92 37.06 -21.19 4.62
CA ASN A 92 36.66 -20.32 5.74
C ASN A 92 36.09 -18.91 5.45
N VAL A 93 35.16 -18.76 4.48
CA VAL A 93 34.26 -17.58 4.41
C VAL A 93 32.81 -17.98 4.08
N ASN A 94 32.19 -18.85 4.88
CA ASN A 94 30.75 -19.15 4.80
C ASN A 94 30.00 -18.69 6.07
N ARG A 95 30.22 -17.43 6.46
CA ARG A 95 29.30 -16.63 7.27
C ARG A 95 29.21 -15.22 6.71
N ILE A 96 28.89 -15.11 5.42
CA ILE A 96 28.19 -13.93 4.95
C ILE A 96 26.74 -14.19 5.32
N THR A 97 26.24 -13.48 6.33
CA THR A 97 24.81 -13.28 6.54
C THR A 97 24.17 -13.06 5.17
N GLN A 98 23.37 -14.02 4.70
CA GLN A 98 22.41 -13.75 3.65
C GLN A 98 21.58 -12.59 4.17
N ILE A 99 21.85 -11.39 3.68
CA ILE A 99 20.89 -10.30 3.76
C ILE A 99 19.71 -10.85 2.98
N ALA A 100 18.71 -11.37 3.69
CA ALA A 100 17.46 -11.79 3.09
C ALA A 100 17.04 -10.65 2.16
N ALA A 101 16.72 -10.98 0.90
CA ALA A 101 16.17 -9.99 -0.01
C ALA A 101 15.03 -9.27 0.71
N PRO A 102 14.92 -7.92 0.59
CA PRO A 102 13.90 -7.19 1.31
C PRO A 102 12.53 -7.83 1.03
N THR A 103 11.90 -8.32 2.09
CA THR A 103 10.59 -8.96 1.98
C THR A 103 9.58 -7.92 1.52
N SER A 104 9.07 -8.08 0.31
CA SER A 104 8.11 -7.14 -0.24
C SER A 104 6.85 -7.13 0.62
N ARG A 105 6.40 -5.92 1.00
CA ARG A 105 5.26 -5.74 1.89
C ARG A 105 3.99 -5.81 1.07
N LYS A 106 2.99 -6.59 1.50
CA LYS A 106 1.82 -6.91 0.67
C LYS A 106 0.53 -6.52 1.36
N ILE A 107 -0.35 -5.82 0.66
CA ILE A 107 -1.71 -5.49 1.11
C ILE A 107 -2.69 -5.82 0.00
N VAL A 108 -3.76 -6.55 0.31
CA VAL A 108 -4.87 -6.79 -0.61
C VAL A 108 -6.15 -6.14 -0.09
N VAL A 109 -6.78 -5.37 -0.96
CA VAL A 109 -7.85 -4.42 -0.66
C VAL A 109 -9.05 -4.75 -1.54
N ALA A 110 -10.25 -4.42 -1.07
CA ALA A 110 -11.49 -4.97 -1.57
C ALA A 110 -12.71 -4.09 -1.29
N GLY A 111 -13.64 -3.95 -2.24
CA GLY A 111 -14.88 -3.21 -1.99
C GLY A 111 -15.78 -3.92 -0.98
N GLY A 112 -16.05 -5.21 -1.17
CA GLY A 112 -16.93 -6.04 -0.34
C GLY A 112 -17.12 -7.43 -0.93
N ASN A 113 -17.81 -8.33 -0.23
CA ASN A 113 -18.19 -9.69 -0.70
C ASN A 113 -17.02 -10.61 -1.09
N PHE A 114 -15.98 -10.68 -0.26
CA PHE A 114 -14.70 -11.26 -0.66
C PHE A 114 -14.57 -12.79 -0.47
N HIS A 115 -15.29 -13.37 0.50
CA HIS A 115 -15.49 -14.82 0.68
C HIS A 115 -14.21 -15.68 0.49
N THR A 116 -14.38 -16.93 0.07
CA THR A 116 -13.31 -17.90 -0.20
C THR A 116 -12.28 -17.41 -1.23
N ALA A 117 -12.72 -16.83 -2.36
CA ALA A 117 -11.84 -16.44 -3.47
C ALA A 117 -10.77 -15.43 -3.04
N PHE A 118 -11.14 -14.48 -2.18
CA PHE A 118 -10.18 -13.54 -1.63
C PHE A 118 -9.19 -14.17 -0.68
N ILE A 119 -9.67 -14.98 0.27
CA ILE A 119 -8.81 -15.62 1.26
C ILE A 119 -7.80 -16.50 0.54
N HIS A 120 -8.23 -17.22 -0.50
CA HIS A 120 -7.38 -17.99 -1.38
C HIS A 120 -6.30 -17.12 -2.04
N PHE A 121 -6.67 -15.98 -2.64
CA PHE A 121 -5.71 -15.06 -3.24
C PHE A 121 -4.69 -14.53 -2.21
N VAL A 122 -5.16 -14.05 -1.05
CA VAL A 122 -4.30 -13.58 0.06
C VAL A 122 -3.34 -14.68 0.53
N ALA A 123 -3.85 -15.90 0.72
CA ALA A 123 -3.04 -17.05 1.11
C ALA A 123 -1.97 -17.39 0.06
N SER A 124 -2.31 -17.32 -1.23
CA SER A 124 -1.37 -17.61 -2.32
C SER A 124 -0.15 -16.67 -2.32
N LEU A 125 -0.34 -15.41 -1.92
CA LEU A 125 0.73 -14.40 -1.85
C LEU A 125 1.78 -14.68 -0.75
N THR A 126 1.47 -15.59 0.19
CA THR A 126 2.43 -16.02 1.22
C THR A 126 3.52 -16.94 0.65
N GLY A 127 3.27 -17.58 -0.51
CA GLY A 127 4.16 -18.58 -1.11
C GLY A 127 4.25 -19.89 -0.33
N LYS A 128 3.42 -20.10 0.70
CA LYS A 128 3.41 -21.31 1.52
C LYS A 128 2.30 -22.27 1.05
N PRO A 129 2.52 -23.59 1.13
CA PRO A 129 1.52 -24.58 0.72
C PRO A 129 0.32 -24.62 1.67
N ARG A 130 0.53 -24.31 2.96
CA ARG A 130 -0.54 -24.26 3.98
C ARG A 130 -0.31 -23.11 4.96
N PRO A 131 -0.57 -21.85 4.56
CA PRO A 131 -0.25 -20.68 5.38
C PRO A 131 -1.18 -20.56 6.59
N ARG A 132 -0.64 -20.00 7.68
CA ARG A 132 -1.42 -19.56 8.85
C ARG A 132 -2.11 -18.24 8.52
N VAL A 133 -3.42 -18.26 8.38
CA VAL A 133 -4.24 -17.08 8.03
C VAL A 133 -5.04 -16.66 9.26
N CYS A 134 -4.76 -15.47 9.78
CA CYS A 134 -5.47 -14.93 10.93
C CYS A 134 -6.55 -13.95 10.51
N PHE A 135 -7.74 -14.12 11.06
CA PHE A 135 -8.85 -13.20 10.92
C PHE A 135 -8.98 -12.27 12.13
N LEU A 136 -9.13 -10.97 11.87
CA LEU A 136 -9.43 -9.95 12.89
C LEU A 136 -10.87 -9.46 12.72
N PRO A 137 -11.82 -9.95 13.53
CA PRO A 137 -13.23 -9.62 13.44
C PRO A 137 -13.61 -8.29 14.11
N THR A 138 -12.64 -7.44 14.44
CA THR A 138 -12.86 -6.26 15.30
C THR A 138 -13.89 -5.28 14.74
N ALA A 139 -13.92 -5.01 13.43
CA ALA A 139 -14.94 -4.14 12.83
C ALA A 139 -16.36 -4.72 12.95
N ALA A 140 -16.48 -6.04 13.01
CA ALA A 140 -17.74 -6.73 13.27
C ALA A 140 -18.05 -6.88 14.78
N GLY A 141 -17.22 -6.30 15.65
CA GLY A 141 -17.39 -6.41 17.10
C GLY A 141 -17.12 -7.82 17.64
N ASP A 142 -16.18 -8.55 17.03
CA ASP A 142 -15.84 -9.93 17.40
C ASP A 142 -17.04 -10.89 17.36
N ARG A 143 -18.00 -10.63 16.47
CA ARG A 143 -19.25 -11.38 16.38
C ARG A 143 -19.03 -12.81 15.89
N ASP A 144 -19.53 -13.78 16.67
CA ASP A 144 -19.44 -15.22 16.39
C ASP A 144 -19.88 -15.60 14.98
N SER A 145 -20.97 -15.03 14.46
CA SER A 145 -21.46 -15.35 13.12
C SER A 145 -20.46 -14.97 12.01
N THR A 146 -19.76 -13.86 12.17
CA THR A 146 -18.72 -13.42 11.23
C THR A 146 -17.48 -14.31 11.34
N ILE A 147 -17.14 -14.77 12.56
CA ILE A 147 -16.06 -15.73 12.79
C ILE A 147 -16.38 -17.10 12.15
N MET A 148 -17.62 -17.59 12.32
CA MET A 148 -18.06 -18.85 11.69
C MET A 148 -18.03 -18.76 10.17
N THR A 149 -18.45 -17.63 9.59
CA THR A 149 -18.37 -17.41 8.14
C THR A 149 -16.92 -17.49 7.66
N PHE A 150 -15.96 -16.89 8.37
CA PHE A 150 -14.54 -17.00 8.02
C PHE A 150 -14.04 -18.46 8.00
N TYR A 151 -14.41 -19.26 9.00
CA TYR A 151 -14.05 -20.68 9.01
C TYR A 151 -14.70 -21.47 7.87
N GLN A 152 -15.96 -21.16 7.52
CA GLN A 152 -16.65 -21.74 6.38
C GLN A 152 -15.95 -21.39 5.06
N ASP A 153 -15.58 -20.12 4.88
CA ASP A 153 -14.87 -19.64 3.68
C ASP A 153 -13.49 -20.29 3.53
N CYS A 154 -12.85 -20.67 4.64
CA CYS A 154 -11.57 -21.40 4.64
C CYS A 154 -11.69 -22.92 4.44
N ALA A 155 -12.89 -23.50 4.56
CA ALA A 155 -13.04 -24.95 4.67
C ALA A 155 -12.59 -25.73 3.43
N SER A 156 -12.63 -25.10 2.25
CA SER A 156 -12.16 -25.68 0.98
C SER A 156 -10.72 -25.31 0.63
N LEU A 157 -10.03 -24.54 1.48
CA LEU A 157 -8.69 -24.02 1.21
C LEU A 157 -7.63 -24.77 2.03
N ASP A 158 -6.44 -24.95 1.43
CA ASP A 158 -5.27 -25.45 2.14
C ASP A 158 -4.65 -24.34 3.01
N VAL A 159 -5.34 -23.96 4.09
CA VAL A 159 -4.88 -22.95 5.06
C VAL A 159 -5.00 -23.47 6.50
N GLU A 160 -4.33 -22.79 7.42
CA GLU A 160 -4.53 -22.96 8.87
C GLU A 160 -5.23 -21.71 9.42
N PRO A 161 -6.57 -21.72 9.53
CA PRO A 161 -7.34 -20.55 9.92
C PRO A 161 -7.19 -20.27 11.42
N HIS A 162 -6.97 -19.00 11.76
CA HIS A 162 -6.88 -18.49 13.13
C HIS A 162 -7.78 -17.29 13.30
N VAL A 163 -8.18 -17.00 14.54
CA VAL A 163 -8.96 -15.81 14.88
C VAL A 163 -8.30 -15.12 16.05
N GLN A 164 -8.06 -13.81 15.91
CA GLN A 164 -7.59 -12.97 16.99
C GLN A 164 -8.71 -12.00 17.42
N LEU A 165 -9.30 -12.26 18.58
CA LEU A 165 -10.28 -11.37 19.20
C LEU A 165 -9.59 -10.11 19.72
N SER A 166 -10.27 -8.98 19.65
CA SER A 166 -9.86 -7.71 20.28
C SER A 166 -10.55 -7.46 21.63
N PHE A 167 -11.73 -8.07 21.83
CA PHE A 167 -12.49 -8.00 23.08
C PHE A 167 -12.01 -9.11 24.03
N VAL A 168 -10.76 -8.98 24.49
CA VAL A 168 -10.05 -10.02 25.25
C VAL A 168 -10.23 -9.87 26.77
N SER A 169 -9.93 -10.96 27.48
CA SER A 169 -9.83 -11.02 28.94
C SER A 169 -8.62 -11.84 29.34
N SER A 170 -7.82 -11.33 30.29
CA SER A 170 -6.57 -11.95 30.75
C SER A 170 -6.75 -13.33 31.39
N SER A 171 -7.95 -13.64 31.88
CA SER A 171 -8.28 -14.96 32.43
C SER A 171 -8.46 -16.05 31.37
N LYS A 172 -8.69 -15.66 30.11
CA LYS A 172 -8.95 -16.57 28.98
C LYS A 172 -7.87 -16.50 27.89
N HIS A 173 -7.15 -15.38 27.82
CA HIS A 173 -6.17 -15.12 26.76
C HIS A 173 -4.84 -14.77 27.41
N HIS A 174 -3.83 -15.63 27.18
CA HIS A 174 -2.52 -15.54 27.83
C HIS A 174 -1.40 -15.10 26.87
N GLN A 175 -1.67 -15.03 25.57
CA GLN A 175 -0.73 -14.54 24.57
C GLN A 175 -0.97 -13.05 24.28
N SER A 176 0.09 -12.30 24.00
CA SER A 176 -0.04 -10.91 23.56
C SER A 176 -0.47 -10.83 22.09
N PHE A 177 -0.94 -9.65 21.66
CA PHE A 177 -1.23 -9.41 20.24
C PHE A 177 0.01 -9.56 19.36
N ASP A 178 1.19 -9.12 19.81
CA ASP A 178 2.46 -9.32 19.10
C ASP A 178 2.75 -10.82 18.91
N ASP A 179 2.58 -11.64 19.95
CA ASP A 179 2.87 -13.09 19.87
C ASP A 179 1.99 -13.77 18.82
N VAL A 180 0.69 -13.46 18.81
CA VAL A 180 -0.24 -14.10 17.88
C VAL A 180 -0.04 -13.54 16.48
N LEU A 181 -0.19 -12.23 16.28
CA LEU A 181 -0.23 -11.62 14.95
C LEU A 181 1.09 -11.73 14.20
N LEU A 182 2.24 -11.63 14.89
CA LEU A 182 3.55 -11.75 14.24
C LEU A 182 3.96 -13.20 13.95
N SER A 183 3.19 -14.20 14.40
CA SER A 183 3.40 -15.61 14.08
C SER A 183 2.61 -16.09 12.85
N MET A 184 1.84 -15.19 12.22
CA MET A 184 0.97 -15.48 11.09
C MET A 184 1.66 -15.23 9.75
N ASP A 185 1.13 -15.86 8.70
CA ASP A 185 1.60 -15.67 7.32
C ASP A 185 0.77 -14.63 6.57
N ALA A 186 -0.54 -14.59 6.90
CA ALA A 186 -1.44 -13.57 6.43
C ALA A 186 -2.43 -13.14 7.53
N ILE A 187 -2.89 -11.90 7.43
CA ILE A 187 -3.87 -11.30 8.33
C ILE A 187 -4.98 -10.68 7.49
N VAL A 188 -6.22 -11.12 7.71
CA VAL A 188 -7.43 -10.63 7.05
C VAL A 188 -8.33 -9.91 8.06
N CYS A 189 -8.65 -8.65 7.80
CA CYS A 189 -9.51 -7.85 8.64
C CYS A 189 -10.97 -7.85 8.13
N SER A 190 -11.92 -7.95 9.05
CA SER A 190 -13.34 -8.01 8.71
C SER A 190 -13.88 -6.69 8.16
N GLY A 191 -15.01 -6.77 7.46
CA GLY A 191 -15.92 -5.62 7.30
C GLY A 191 -16.62 -5.27 8.62
N GLY A 192 -17.37 -4.15 8.60
CA GLY A 192 -18.14 -3.65 9.75
C GLY A 192 -17.89 -2.17 10.00
N ASN A 193 -17.75 -1.77 11.27
CA ASN A 193 -17.58 -0.37 11.64
C ASN A 193 -16.09 0.01 11.77
N THR A 194 -15.57 0.74 10.78
CA THR A 194 -14.16 1.19 10.74
C THR A 194 -13.80 2.11 11.91
N LEU A 195 -14.70 3.00 12.33
CA LEU A 195 -14.43 3.94 13.42
C LEU A 195 -14.17 3.18 14.73
N ASN A 196 -15.05 2.23 15.06
CA ASN A 196 -14.91 1.40 16.25
C ASN A 196 -13.68 0.51 16.18
N GLN A 197 -13.42 -0.13 15.04
CA GLN A 197 -12.22 -0.92 14.81
C GLN A 197 -10.95 -0.10 15.10
N GLN A 198 -10.82 1.09 14.50
CA GLN A 198 -9.65 1.95 14.66
C GLN A 198 -9.48 2.40 16.11
N ALA A 199 -10.57 2.75 16.79
CA ALA A 199 -10.52 3.15 18.20
C ALA A 199 -10.03 2.01 19.09
N ILE A 200 -10.57 0.81 18.91
CA ILE A 200 -10.19 -0.38 19.68
C ILE A 200 -8.73 -0.75 19.40
N TRP A 201 -8.31 -0.77 18.13
CA TRP A 201 -6.94 -1.14 17.77
C TRP A 201 -5.92 -0.19 18.37
N ARG A 202 -6.15 1.13 18.32
CA ARG A 202 -5.26 2.12 18.96
C ARG A 202 -5.21 1.96 20.47
N ALA A 203 -6.35 1.71 21.11
CA ALA A 203 -6.41 1.49 22.55
C ALA A 203 -5.66 0.22 22.99
N GLN A 204 -5.68 -0.83 22.16
CA GLN A 204 -5.03 -2.12 22.42
C GLN A 204 -3.60 -2.22 21.86
N GLY A 205 -3.12 -1.20 21.12
CA GLY A 205 -1.83 -1.22 20.44
C GLY A 205 -1.75 -2.17 19.23
N ILE A 206 -2.88 -2.70 18.75
CA ILE A 206 -2.95 -3.62 17.61
C ILE A 206 -2.48 -2.93 16.32
N ASP A 207 -2.74 -1.64 16.17
CA ASP A 207 -2.28 -0.83 15.03
C ASP A 207 -0.75 -0.84 14.88
N ILE A 208 -0.03 -0.78 16.00
CA ILE A 208 1.43 -0.86 16.03
C ILE A 208 1.89 -2.26 15.59
N VAL A 209 1.24 -3.31 16.08
CA VAL A 209 1.57 -4.70 15.72
C VAL A 209 1.32 -4.97 14.25
N LEU A 210 0.21 -4.48 13.69
CA LEU A 210 -0.11 -4.61 12.27
C LEU A 210 0.94 -3.91 11.39
N ARG A 211 1.48 -2.76 11.82
CA ARG A 211 2.59 -2.11 11.11
C ARG A 211 3.84 -2.97 11.10
N LYS A 212 4.22 -3.54 12.26
CA LYS A 212 5.34 -4.48 12.35
C LYS A 212 5.12 -5.72 11.47
N ALA A 213 3.91 -6.26 11.45
CA ALA A 213 3.54 -7.42 10.63
C ALA A 213 3.77 -7.12 9.14
N TRP A 214 3.25 -5.98 8.67
CA TRP A 214 3.43 -5.53 7.30
C TRP A 214 4.90 -5.36 6.94
N GLU A 215 5.69 -4.71 7.81
CA GLU A 215 7.13 -4.48 7.62
C GLU A 215 7.96 -5.78 7.58
N ARG A 216 7.47 -6.86 8.20
CA ARG A 216 8.05 -8.21 8.12
C ARG A 216 7.63 -9.00 6.88
N GLY A 217 6.76 -8.45 6.05
CA GLY A 217 6.25 -9.11 4.85
C GLY A 217 5.08 -10.06 5.09
N ILE A 218 4.44 -10.03 6.27
CA ILE A 218 3.16 -10.72 6.49
C ILE A 218 2.12 -10.08 5.55
N VAL A 219 1.36 -10.91 4.84
CA VAL A 219 0.36 -10.42 3.89
C VAL A 219 -0.82 -9.85 4.67
N LEU A 220 -1.14 -8.58 4.45
CA LEU A 220 -2.33 -7.97 5.03
C LEU A 220 -3.46 -7.96 3.99
N GLY A 221 -4.69 -8.03 4.46
CA GLY A 221 -5.82 -7.72 3.61
C GLY A 221 -7.12 -7.54 4.37
N GLY A 222 -8.16 -7.18 3.65
CA GLY A 222 -9.51 -7.09 4.18
C GLY A 222 -10.46 -6.48 3.17
N ALA A 223 -11.75 -6.50 3.51
CA ALA A 223 -12.81 -5.91 2.71
C ALA A 223 -13.68 -4.95 3.52
N SER A 224 -14.32 -4.00 2.84
CA SER A 224 -15.13 -2.97 3.48
C SER A 224 -14.31 -2.18 4.51
N ALA A 225 -14.68 -2.18 5.79
CA ALA A 225 -13.87 -1.60 6.86
C ALA A 225 -12.42 -2.14 6.90
N GLY A 226 -12.25 -3.43 6.60
CA GLY A 226 -10.95 -4.09 6.55
C GLY A 226 -10.11 -3.74 5.32
N SER A 227 -10.66 -3.13 4.27
CA SER A 227 -9.87 -2.56 3.17
C SER A 227 -9.57 -1.09 3.42
N LEU A 228 -10.57 -0.35 3.90
CA LEU A 228 -10.48 1.07 4.23
C LEU A 228 -9.42 1.38 5.29
N CYS A 229 -9.23 0.48 6.26
CA CYS A 229 -8.33 0.71 7.39
C CYS A 229 -6.86 0.91 7.00
N TRP A 230 -6.42 0.41 5.83
CA TRP A 230 -5.02 0.49 5.40
C TRP A 230 -4.63 1.85 4.83
N PHE A 231 -5.59 2.64 4.35
CA PHE A 231 -5.32 3.94 3.73
C PHE A 231 -5.11 5.05 4.77
N GLU A 232 -4.80 6.27 4.34
CA GLU A 232 -4.73 7.43 5.24
C GLU A 232 -6.13 7.87 5.68
N GLU A 233 -7.11 7.77 4.77
CA GLU A 233 -8.48 8.18 5.01
C GLU A 233 -9.49 7.50 4.06
N GLY A 234 -10.77 7.72 4.31
CA GLY A 234 -11.80 7.41 3.32
C GLY A 234 -13.21 7.56 3.87
N THR A 235 -14.19 7.11 3.09
CA THR A 235 -15.62 7.24 3.39
C THR A 235 -16.11 6.10 4.27
N THR A 236 -16.98 6.40 5.23
CA THR A 236 -17.57 5.41 6.13
C THR A 236 -19.02 5.74 6.47
N ASP A 237 -19.82 4.69 6.61
CA ASP A 237 -21.18 4.65 7.17
C ASP A 237 -21.17 4.39 8.68
N GLY A 238 -20.01 4.45 9.33
CA GLY A 238 -19.85 4.11 10.74
C GLY A 238 -20.52 5.07 11.73
N ARG A 239 -21.15 6.15 11.26
CA ARG A 239 -21.93 7.09 12.07
C ARG A 239 -23.39 7.07 11.61
N PRO A 240 -24.36 7.18 12.54
CA PRO A 240 -25.77 7.30 12.16
C PRO A 240 -26.03 8.52 11.26
N LYS A 241 -27.14 8.46 10.52
CA LYS A 241 -27.74 9.50 9.66
C LYS A 241 -27.16 9.66 8.27
N GLU A 242 -25.85 9.82 8.14
CA GLU A 242 -25.23 10.16 6.86
C GLU A 242 -23.84 9.53 6.71
N LEU A 243 -23.40 9.36 5.46
CA LEU A 243 -22.02 9.01 5.17
C LEU A 243 -21.09 10.08 5.72
N SER A 244 -19.96 9.63 6.28
CA SER A 244 -18.95 10.49 6.89
C SER A 244 -17.55 10.06 6.48
N THR A 245 -16.54 10.70 7.05
CA THR A 245 -15.13 10.39 6.79
C THR A 245 -14.44 9.82 8.03
N VAL A 246 -13.34 9.12 7.81
CA VAL A 246 -12.48 8.57 8.87
C VAL A 246 -11.00 8.67 8.47
N LYS A 247 -10.14 8.94 9.46
CA LYS A 247 -8.68 8.80 9.34
C LYS A 247 -8.27 7.39 9.80
N CYS A 248 -7.50 6.72 8.96
CA CYS A 248 -7.17 5.30 9.07
C CYS A 248 -5.71 5.10 9.52
N LEU A 249 -5.10 3.95 9.24
CA LEU A 249 -3.74 3.60 9.70
C LEU A 249 -2.62 4.25 8.87
N GLY A 250 -2.91 4.67 7.64
CA GLY A 250 -1.93 5.32 6.74
C GLY A 250 -0.78 4.40 6.33
N PHE A 251 -1.06 3.13 6.05
CA PHE A 251 -0.07 2.21 5.47
C PHE A 251 0.03 2.47 3.96
N LEU A 252 -1.11 2.63 3.31
CA LEU A 252 -1.27 3.09 1.94
C LEU A 252 -1.62 4.58 1.90
N GLN A 253 -1.11 5.28 0.89
CA GLN A 253 -1.34 6.71 0.71
C GLN A 253 -2.68 6.98 0.01
N GLY A 254 -3.22 8.18 0.24
CA GLY A 254 -4.47 8.62 -0.37
C GLY A 254 -5.69 8.09 0.37
N SER A 255 -6.81 8.08 -0.34
CA SER A 255 -8.10 7.67 0.22
C SER A 255 -8.63 6.37 -0.37
N HIS A 256 -9.63 5.80 0.30
CA HIS A 256 -10.35 4.64 -0.22
C HIS A 256 -11.87 4.75 -0.05
N CYS A 257 -12.60 4.22 -1.03
CA CYS A 257 -14.04 4.11 -1.01
C CYS A 257 -14.46 2.67 -1.35
N PRO A 258 -14.75 1.81 -0.34
CA PRO A 258 -15.29 0.48 -0.58
C PRO A 258 -16.79 0.54 -0.93
N HIS A 259 -17.36 -0.55 -1.44
CA HIS A 259 -18.77 -0.66 -1.85
C HIS A 259 -19.19 0.43 -2.86
N TYR A 260 -18.33 0.73 -3.82
CA TYR A 260 -18.53 1.87 -4.72
C TYR A 260 -19.78 1.75 -5.62
N ASP A 261 -20.20 0.51 -5.89
CA ASP A 261 -21.45 0.14 -6.57
C ASP A 261 -22.62 -0.15 -5.62
N GLY A 262 -22.39 -0.18 -4.30
CA GLY A 262 -23.37 -0.66 -3.32
C GLY A 262 -24.46 0.35 -3.00
N GLU A 263 -24.10 1.63 -2.85
CA GLU A 263 -25.04 2.70 -2.49
C GLU A 263 -24.84 3.90 -3.43
N PRO A 264 -25.89 4.39 -4.12
CA PRO A 264 -25.76 5.50 -5.08
C PRO A 264 -25.13 6.77 -4.49
N GLU A 265 -25.41 7.03 -3.21
CA GLU A 265 -24.90 8.20 -2.49
C GLU A 265 -23.39 8.15 -2.28
N ARG A 266 -22.80 6.95 -2.18
CA ARG A 266 -21.40 6.77 -1.82
C ARG A 266 -20.45 7.29 -2.89
N ARG A 267 -20.76 6.99 -4.16
CA ARG A 267 -19.99 7.49 -5.32
C ARG A 267 -20.04 9.00 -5.39
N THR A 268 -21.24 9.58 -5.29
CA THR A 268 -21.46 11.03 -5.30
C THR A 268 -20.78 11.73 -4.13
N PHE A 269 -20.86 11.15 -2.92
CA PHE A 269 -20.23 11.68 -1.73
C PHE A 269 -18.70 11.67 -1.84
N TYR A 270 -18.12 10.57 -2.32
CA TYR A 270 -16.68 10.46 -2.53
C TYR A 270 -16.18 11.45 -3.59
N HIS A 271 -16.91 11.59 -4.70
CA HIS A 271 -16.64 12.61 -5.72
C HIS A 271 -16.61 14.02 -5.13
N LYS A 272 -17.63 14.39 -4.34
CA LYS A 272 -17.72 15.70 -3.68
C LYS A 272 -16.48 15.98 -2.82
N LEU A 273 -16.09 15.02 -1.98
CA LEU A 273 -14.96 15.16 -1.05
C LEU A 273 -13.61 15.28 -1.76
N VAL A 274 -13.39 14.46 -2.80
CA VAL A 274 -12.15 14.54 -3.59
C VAL A 274 -12.09 15.84 -4.37
N TYR A 275 -13.21 16.27 -4.96
CA TYR A 275 -13.28 17.53 -5.71
C TYR A 275 -13.08 18.77 -4.82
N SER A 276 -13.67 18.80 -3.62
CA SER A 276 -13.52 19.93 -2.69
C SER A 276 -12.14 19.98 -2.02
N GLY A 277 -11.35 18.90 -2.10
CA GLY A 277 -10.06 18.76 -1.43
C GLY A 277 -10.17 18.39 0.05
N GLU A 278 -11.38 18.12 0.56
CA GLU A 278 -11.61 17.59 1.91
C GLU A 278 -11.07 16.16 2.08
N MET A 279 -10.91 15.43 0.97
CA MET A 279 -10.34 14.09 0.91
C MET A 279 -9.30 14.01 -0.21
N LYS A 280 -8.19 13.31 0.06
CA LYS A 280 -7.16 13.04 -0.96
C LYS A 280 -7.72 12.22 -2.13
N PRO A 281 -7.12 12.33 -3.33
CA PRO A 281 -7.32 11.35 -4.39
C PRO A 281 -7.07 9.92 -3.90
N GLY A 282 -7.73 8.96 -4.52
CA GLY A 282 -7.68 7.60 -4.02
C GLY A 282 -8.42 6.57 -4.86
N TYR A 283 -8.52 5.37 -4.30
CA TYR A 283 -9.07 4.21 -5.00
C TYR A 283 -10.48 3.92 -4.54
N ALA A 284 -11.38 3.66 -5.47
CA ALA A 284 -12.71 3.16 -5.19
C ALA A 284 -12.87 1.74 -5.73
N CYS A 285 -13.53 0.86 -4.98
CA CYS A 285 -13.75 -0.52 -5.38
C CYS A 285 -15.21 -0.89 -5.23
N ASP A 286 -15.78 -1.43 -6.30
CA ASP A 286 -17.06 -2.11 -6.28
C ASP A 286 -16.99 -3.35 -5.37
N ASN A 287 -18.15 -3.84 -4.95
CA ASN A 287 -18.25 -5.19 -4.41
C ASN A 287 -17.65 -6.19 -5.41
N ASP A 288 -16.92 -7.18 -4.89
CA ASP A 288 -16.24 -8.21 -5.69
C ASP A 288 -15.05 -7.69 -6.53
N ALA A 289 -14.66 -6.41 -6.37
CA ALA A 289 -13.47 -5.84 -6.96
C ALA A 289 -12.42 -5.50 -5.89
N GLY A 290 -11.14 -5.51 -6.27
CA GLY A 290 -10.06 -5.22 -5.34
C GLY A 290 -8.73 -4.87 -5.98
N ILE A 291 -7.75 -4.61 -5.12
CA ILE A 291 -6.41 -4.20 -5.52
C ILE A 291 -5.39 -4.96 -4.69
N TYR A 292 -4.40 -5.53 -5.36
CA TYR A 292 -3.19 -6.01 -4.71
C TYR A 292 -2.10 -4.95 -4.81
N PHE A 293 -1.61 -4.51 -3.64
CA PHE A 293 -0.46 -3.64 -3.49
C PHE A 293 0.77 -4.43 -3.05
N GLU A 294 1.89 -4.14 -3.70
CA GLU A 294 3.21 -4.51 -3.20
C GLU A 294 4.02 -3.24 -2.93
N ASP A 295 4.51 -3.13 -1.71
CA ASP A 295 4.93 -1.91 -1.07
C ASP A 295 3.85 -0.82 -1.17
N PHE A 296 4.03 0.12 -2.08
CA PHE A 296 3.11 1.23 -2.31
C PHE A 296 2.57 1.25 -3.74
N SER A 297 2.90 0.24 -4.54
CA SER A 297 2.54 0.17 -5.96
C SER A 297 1.42 -0.82 -6.17
N VAL A 298 0.44 -0.43 -6.99
CA VAL A 298 -0.56 -1.34 -7.52
C VAL A 298 0.14 -2.40 -8.37
N LYS A 299 -0.07 -3.67 -8.02
CA LYS A 299 0.43 -4.81 -8.78
C LYS A 299 -0.65 -5.46 -9.63
N ASN A 300 -1.83 -5.66 -9.04
CA ASN A 300 -2.95 -6.21 -9.76
C ASN A 300 -4.24 -5.49 -9.39
N ILE A 301 -5.06 -5.25 -10.41
CA ILE A 301 -6.49 -5.01 -10.27
C ILE A 301 -7.19 -6.36 -10.30
N LEU A 302 -7.90 -6.66 -9.21
CA LEU A 302 -8.56 -7.92 -8.94
C LEU A 302 -10.06 -7.80 -9.18
N SER A 303 -10.65 -8.87 -9.68
CA SER A 303 -12.10 -8.95 -9.81
C SER A 303 -12.59 -10.40 -9.67
N ALA A 304 -13.67 -10.62 -8.93
CA ALA A 304 -14.31 -11.93 -8.81
C ALA A 304 -15.49 -12.12 -9.79
N ARG A 305 -15.97 -11.05 -10.43
CA ARG A 305 -17.02 -11.08 -11.47
C ARG A 305 -16.77 -10.01 -12.54
N ALA A 306 -17.15 -10.27 -13.78
CA ALA A 306 -16.76 -9.44 -14.93
C ALA A 306 -17.14 -7.94 -14.80
N GLU A 307 -18.23 -7.65 -14.10
CA GLU A 307 -18.83 -6.33 -13.96
C GLU A 307 -18.28 -5.53 -12.77
N ALA A 308 -17.53 -6.17 -11.87
CA ALA A 308 -16.98 -5.52 -10.67
C ALA A 308 -15.69 -4.78 -11.02
N LYS A 309 -15.68 -3.46 -10.78
CA LYS A 309 -14.64 -2.54 -11.24
C LYS A 309 -13.91 -1.84 -10.11
N VAL A 310 -12.73 -1.35 -10.47
CA VAL A 310 -11.89 -0.50 -9.62
C VAL A 310 -11.69 0.84 -10.32
N TYR A 311 -11.72 1.91 -9.56
CA TYR A 311 -11.54 3.27 -10.06
C TYR A 311 -10.44 3.99 -9.28
N TYR A 312 -9.77 4.92 -9.95
CA TYR A 312 -8.97 5.95 -9.30
C TYR A 312 -9.66 7.30 -9.47
N VAL A 313 -9.99 7.94 -8.34
CA VAL A 313 -10.71 9.21 -8.30
C VAL A 313 -9.74 10.32 -7.91
N SER A 314 -9.68 11.38 -8.71
CA SER A 314 -8.74 12.49 -8.54
C SER A 314 -9.31 13.79 -9.11
N VAL A 315 -8.52 14.86 -9.03
CA VAL A 315 -8.81 16.13 -9.70
C VAL A 315 -7.71 16.41 -10.72
N ALA A 316 -8.08 16.58 -11.98
CA ALA A 316 -7.19 16.92 -13.09
C ALA A 316 -7.74 18.18 -13.79
N ASP A 317 -6.88 19.18 -14.01
CA ASP A 317 -7.25 20.46 -14.64
C ASP A 317 -8.47 21.15 -14.01
N GLY A 318 -8.57 21.09 -12.68
CA GLY A 318 -9.68 21.65 -11.92
C GLY A 318 -11.02 20.93 -12.12
N LYS A 319 -11.02 19.73 -12.71
CA LYS A 319 -12.20 18.87 -12.89
C LYS A 319 -12.02 17.56 -12.15
N LEU A 320 -13.12 17.03 -11.64
CA LEU A 320 -13.15 15.67 -11.13
C LEU A 320 -12.81 14.69 -12.27
N SER A 321 -11.90 13.77 -12.01
CA SER A 321 -11.53 12.66 -12.88
C SER A 321 -11.78 11.35 -12.15
N GLU A 322 -12.51 10.46 -12.80
CA GLU A 322 -12.74 9.09 -12.35
C GLU A 322 -12.25 8.16 -13.46
N LEU A 323 -11.14 7.47 -13.18
CA LEU A 323 -10.49 6.57 -14.13
C LEU A 323 -10.79 5.13 -13.73
N GLU A 324 -11.52 4.39 -14.56
CA GLU A 324 -11.64 2.95 -14.42
C GLU A 324 -10.27 2.29 -14.68
N LEU A 325 -9.84 1.45 -13.74
CA LEU A 325 -8.60 0.69 -13.84
C LEU A 325 -8.91 -0.71 -14.40
N PRO A 326 -8.32 -1.11 -15.54
CA PRO A 326 -8.62 -2.39 -16.15
C PRO A 326 -8.27 -3.59 -15.25
N THR A 327 -9.18 -4.55 -15.15
CA THR A 327 -8.93 -5.81 -14.44
C THR A 327 -7.73 -6.54 -15.05
N THR A 328 -6.77 -6.89 -14.19
CA THR A 328 -5.55 -7.61 -14.58
C THR A 328 -5.56 -9.06 -14.13
N HIS A 329 -6.40 -9.39 -13.15
CA HIS A 329 -6.45 -10.71 -12.56
C HIS A 329 -7.87 -11.02 -12.08
N TYR A 330 -8.42 -12.14 -12.55
CA TYR A 330 -9.67 -12.65 -12.04
C TYR A 330 -9.40 -13.65 -10.93
N ILE A 331 -9.97 -13.40 -9.75
CA ILE A 331 -9.90 -14.33 -8.62
C ILE A 331 -11.14 -15.22 -8.64
N LYS A 332 -10.95 -16.51 -8.38
CA LYS A 332 -12.00 -17.53 -8.30
C LYS A 332 -11.83 -18.32 -7.01
#